data_AF-A0A6V8KDP5-F1
#
_entry.id   AF-A0A6V8KDP5-F1
#
_cell.length_a   1.000
_cell.length_b   1.000
_cell.length_c   1.000
_cell.angle_alpha   90.00
_cell.angle_beta   90.00
_cell.angle_gamma   90.00
#
_symmetry.space_group_name_H-M   'P 1'
#
loop_
_entity.id
_entity.type
_entity.pdbx_description
1 polymer ?
#
loop_
_entity_poly.entity_id
_entity_poly.type
_entity_poly.pdbx_seq_one_letter_code
_entity_poly.pdbx_strand_id
1 'polypeptide(L)'
;MVMDESGPKGPAAPSQDVRLVQRGQVHPDDVRTVRETIGAVATAYRLDPAAVRVRLTGGGEPGGPMLVQVNFRVGGAPARIQVAASPAREAVVAAVDRLRRQIDRLTRAWHPGLGRSRASGRWVRRARVSSHG
;
A
#
# COMPACT_ATOMS: atom_id res chain seq x y z
N MET A 1 21.93 44.95 -5.69
CA MET A 1 20.50 44.78 -5.99
C MET A 1 20.46 44.32 -7.44
N VAL A 2 20.37 43.05 -7.80
CA VAL A 2 19.69 41.87 -7.25
C VAL A 2 20.55 40.64 -7.54
N MET A 3 20.66 39.69 -6.61
CA MET A 3 21.10 38.34 -6.94
C MET A 3 19.84 37.48 -6.91
N ASP A 4 19.42 37.02 -8.09
CA ASP A 4 18.47 35.95 -8.27
C ASP A 4 19.21 34.64 -7.96
N GLU A 5 19.17 34.20 -6.70
CA GLU A 5 19.40 32.81 -6.37
C GLU A 5 18.04 32.17 -6.12
N SER A 6 17.46 31.70 -7.22
CA SER A 6 16.50 30.61 -7.24
C SER A 6 17.10 29.40 -6.51
N GLY A 7 17.01 29.41 -5.18
CA GLY A 7 17.41 28.31 -4.31
C GLY A 7 16.68 27.03 -4.69
N PRO A 8 17.23 25.85 -4.36
CA PRO A 8 16.65 24.58 -4.75
C PRO A 8 15.21 24.53 -4.26
N LYS A 9 14.27 24.40 -5.21
CA LYS A 9 12.87 24.08 -4.99
C LYS A 9 12.83 22.95 -3.96
N GLY A 10 12.50 23.29 -2.71
CA GLY A 10 12.36 22.33 -1.62
C GLY A 10 11.49 21.16 -2.09
N PRO A 11 11.74 19.92 -1.62
CA PRO A 11 11.10 18.74 -2.16
C PRO A 11 9.59 19.00 -2.24
N ALA A 12 9.06 18.92 -3.47
CA ALA A 12 7.67 19.22 -3.77
C ALA A 12 6.81 18.45 -2.76
N ALA A 13 6.11 19.18 -1.88
CA ALA A 13 5.32 18.58 -0.81
C ALA A 13 4.31 17.62 -1.43
N PRO A 14 4.44 16.30 -1.25
CA PRO A 14 3.52 15.38 -1.88
C PRO A 14 2.32 15.20 -0.96
N SER A 15 1.16 15.72 -1.38
CA SER A 15 -0.11 15.08 -1.03
C SER A 15 -0.20 13.75 -1.82
N GLN A 16 0.67 12.79 -1.49
CA GLN A 16 0.79 11.44 -2.08
C GLN A 16 0.50 10.37 -1.04
N ASP A 17 -0.39 10.66 -0.09
CA ASP A 17 -0.44 9.81 1.07
C ASP A 17 -1.27 8.56 0.81
N VAL A 18 -0.59 7.42 0.69
CA VAL A 18 -1.24 6.11 0.67
C VAL A 18 -1.98 5.91 2.00
N ARG A 19 -3.17 5.31 1.95
CA ARG A 19 -3.95 5.07 3.17
C ARG A 19 -3.31 3.92 3.95
N LEU A 20 -2.54 4.25 4.98
CA LEU A 20 -1.84 3.28 5.80
C LEU A 20 -2.57 3.02 7.12
N VAL A 21 -2.77 1.75 7.46
CA VAL A 21 -3.29 1.29 8.75
C VAL A 21 -2.27 0.38 9.42
N GLN A 22 -1.89 0.71 10.64
CA GLN A 22 -0.97 -0.09 11.46
C GLN A 22 -1.75 -0.99 12.43
N ARG A 23 -1.21 -2.19 12.69
CA ARG A 23 -1.61 -3.08 13.78
C ARG A 23 -0.38 -3.71 14.44
N GLY A 24 -0.42 -3.90 15.74
CA GLY A 24 0.72 -4.45 16.49
C GLY A 24 1.90 -3.47 16.58
N GLN A 25 3.05 -3.98 17.01
CA GLN A 25 4.27 -3.20 17.18
C GLN A 25 4.97 -3.02 15.83
N VAL A 26 4.95 -1.81 15.29
CA VAL A 26 5.67 -1.43 14.07
C VAL A 26 6.44 -0.15 14.38
N HIS A 27 7.72 -0.11 14.00
CA HIS A 27 8.55 1.06 14.25
C HIS A 27 8.05 2.25 13.40
N PRO A 28 7.98 3.48 13.95
CA PRO A 28 7.52 4.65 13.20
C PRO A 28 8.30 4.90 11.90
N ASP A 29 9.61 4.62 11.90
CA ASP A 29 10.41 4.74 10.68
C ASP A 29 9.99 3.75 9.61
N ASP A 30 9.66 2.50 9.97
CA ASP A 30 9.15 1.53 8.99
C ASP A 30 7.83 2.00 8.39
N VAL A 31 6.95 2.61 9.19
CA VAL A 31 5.69 3.19 8.72
C VAL A 31 5.96 4.28 7.67
N ARG A 32 6.88 5.20 7.97
CA ARG A 32 7.29 6.27 7.07
C ARG A 32 7.90 5.71 5.79
N THR A 33 8.88 4.81 5.90
CA THR A 33 9.54 4.19 4.75
C THR A 33 8.55 3.45 3.87
N VAL A 34 7.60 2.69 4.45
CA VAL A 34 6.55 2.03 3.67
C VAL A 34 5.66 3.04 2.94
N ARG A 35 5.22 4.09 3.64
CA ARG A 35 4.36 5.13 3.07
C ARG A 35 5.02 5.80 1.86
N GLU A 36 6.28 6.21 2.03
CA GLU A 36 7.07 6.88 0.99
C GLU A 36 7.34 5.94 -0.19
N THR A 37 7.84 4.72 0.07
CA THR A 37 8.23 3.79 -0.99
C THR A 37 7.03 3.27 -1.79
N ILE A 38 5.93 2.92 -1.12
CA ILE A 38 4.71 2.46 -1.81
C ILE A 38 4.02 3.62 -2.52
N GLY A 39 4.00 4.82 -1.93
CA GLY A 39 3.48 6.03 -2.59
C GLY A 39 4.26 6.40 -3.84
N ALA A 40 5.59 6.29 -3.80
CA ALA A 40 6.45 6.50 -4.96
C ALA A 40 6.17 5.48 -6.07
N VAL A 41 5.99 4.19 -5.74
CA VAL A 41 5.61 3.16 -6.73
C VAL A 41 4.23 3.46 -7.32
N ALA A 42 3.24 3.79 -6.50
CA ALA A 42 1.90 4.13 -6.98
C ALA A 42 1.96 5.29 -8.00
N THR A 43 2.69 6.35 -7.66
CA THR A 43 2.87 7.52 -8.52
C THR A 43 3.60 7.16 -9.83
N ALA A 44 4.69 6.39 -9.76
CA ALA A 44 5.45 5.96 -10.92
C ALA A 44 4.62 5.13 -11.92
N TYR A 45 3.69 4.32 -11.40
CA TYR A 45 2.77 3.50 -12.21
C TYR A 45 1.44 4.19 -12.54
N ARG A 46 1.33 5.51 -12.29
CA ARG A 46 0.12 6.31 -12.53
C ARG A 46 -1.13 5.77 -11.81
N LEU A 47 -0.94 5.14 -10.65
CA LEU A 47 -2.02 4.81 -9.74
C LEU A 47 -2.34 6.02 -8.87
N ASP A 48 -3.61 6.19 -8.48
CA ASP A 48 -3.99 7.16 -7.46
C ASP A 48 -3.47 6.69 -6.08
N PRO A 49 -2.52 7.41 -5.44
CA PRO A 49 -1.99 7.02 -4.13
C PRO A 49 -3.08 6.93 -3.05
N ALA A 50 -4.09 7.81 -3.09
CA ALA A 50 -5.18 7.80 -2.11
C ALA A 50 -6.11 6.58 -2.23
N ALA A 51 -6.09 5.90 -3.39
CA ALA A 51 -6.78 4.63 -3.62
C ALA A 51 -5.96 3.40 -3.17
N VAL A 52 -4.67 3.55 -2.90
CA VAL A 52 -3.80 2.49 -2.40
C VAL A 52 -3.94 2.40 -0.88
N ARG A 53 -4.33 1.20 -0.41
CA ARG A 53 -4.52 0.91 1.02
C ARG A 53 -3.46 -0.07 1.50
N VAL A 54 -2.61 0.40 2.40
CA VAL A 54 -1.57 -0.37 3.03
C VAL A 54 -2.01 -0.76 4.43
N ARG A 55 -1.84 -2.04 4.78
CA ARG A 55 -1.97 -2.53 6.14
C ARG A 55 -0.64 -3.11 6.58
N LEU A 56 -0.08 -2.52 7.63
CA LEU A 56 1.09 -3.01 8.32
C LEU A 56 0.65 -3.77 9.56
N THR A 57 1.18 -4.98 9.76
CA THR A 57 0.99 -5.74 10.98
C THR A 57 2.35 -6.22 11.46
N GLY A 58 2.80 -5.68 12.59
CA GLY A 58 4.04 -6.13 13.23
C GLY A 58 3.80 -7.31 14.17
N GLY A 59 4.84 -8.11 14.38
CA GLY A 59 4.84 -9.22 15.31
C GLY A 59 4.68 -8.79 16.78
N GLY A 60 4.56 -9.77 17.67
CA GLY A 60 4.43 -9.53 19.12
C GLY A 60 5.74 -9.13 19.81
N GLU A 61 6.87 -9.26 19.12
CA GLU A 61 8.21 -9.00 19.66
C GLU A 61 8.94 -7.93 18.84
N PRO A 62 9.77 -7.09 19.48
CA PRO A 62 10.65 -6.15 18.77
C PRO A 62 11.55 -6.85 17.76
N GLY A 63 11.57 -6.37 16.52
CA GLY A 63 12.33 -7.00 15.43
C GLY A 63 11.69 -8.29 14.87
N GLY A 64 10.50 -8.66 15.35
CA GLY A 64 9.71 -9.76 14.81
C GLY A 64 9.23 -9.52 13.37
N PRO A 65 8.62 -10.54 12.74
CA PRO A 65 8.19 -10.45 11.36
C PRO A 65 7.14 -9.35 11.15
N MET A 66 7.27 -8.66 10.02
CA MET A 66 6.31 -7.67 9.56
C MET A 66 5.51 -8.22 8.39
N LEU A 67 4.19 -8.13 8.50
CA LEU A 67 3.25 -8.40 7.43
C LEU A 67 2.83 -7.08 6.77
N VAL A 68 3.15 -6.95 5.49
CA VAL A 68 2.75 -5.84 4.62
C VAL A 68 1.68 -6.33 3.66
N GLN A 69 0.49 -5.75 3.73
CA GLN A 69 -0.58 -5.99 2.75
C GLN A 69 -0.89 -4.70 2.01
N VAL A 70 -0.87 -4.75 0.68
CA VAL A 70 -1.21 -3.60 -0.16
C VAL A 70 -2.41 -3.96 -1.04
N ASN A 71 -3.44 -3.13 -1.00
CA ASN A 71 -4.63 -3.24 -1.83
C ASN A 71 -4.68 -2.03 -2.76
N PHE A 72 -4.88 -2.25 -4.05
CA PHE A 72 -4.84 -1.21 -5.07
C PHE A 72 -5.74 -1.59 -6.25
N ARG A 73 -5.83 -0.74 -7.27
CA ARG A 73 -6.57 -1.03 -8.50
C ARG A 73 -5.70 -0.74 -9.71
N VAL A 74 -5.82 -1.55 -10.77
CA VAL A 74 -5.18 -1.33 -12.08
C VAL A 74 -6.28 -1.42 -13.14
N GLY A 75 -6.44 -0.40 -13.97
CA GLY A 75 -7.53 -0.36 -14.97
C GLY A 75 -8.93 -0.57 -14.38
N GLY A 76 -9.16 -0.11 -13.14
CA GLY A 76 -10.42 -0.30 -12.40
C GLY A 76 -10.58 -1.67 -11.70
N ALA A 77 -9.76 -2.67 -12.04
CA ALA A 77 -9.79 -3.99 -11.41
C ALA A 77 -9.05 -3.99 -10.06
N PRO A 78 -9.65 -4.52 -8.97
CA PRO A 78 -9.00 -4.59 -7.67
C PRO A 78 -7.88 -5.64 -7.66
N ALA A 79 -6.78 -5.32 -7.00
CA ALA A 79 -5.62 -6.19 -6.82
C ALA A 79 -5.10 -6.10 -5.37
N ARG A 80 -4.42 -7.17 -4.94
CA ARG A 80 -3.80 -7.26 -3.62
C ARG A 80 -2.45 -7.95 -3.71
N ILE A 81 -1.50 -7.47 -2.93
CA ILE A 81 -0.29 -8.21 -2.58
C ILE A 81 -0.20 -8.35 -1.06
N GLN A 82 0.54 -9.36 -0.62
CA GLN A 82 0.88 -9.58 0.77
C GLN A 82 2.30 -10.13 0.84
N VAL A 83 3.08 -9.63 1.78
CA VAL A 83 4.45 -10.04 2.05
C VAL A 83 4.62 -10.14 3.56
N ALA A 84 5.24 -11.21 4.04
CA ALA A 84 5.68 -11.37 5.41
C ALA A 84 7.18 -11.63 5.40
N ALA A 85 7.96 -10.82 6.11
CA ALA A 85 9.40 -11.04 6.25
C ALA A 85 9.90 -10.45 7.57
N SER A 86 11.08 -10.91 7.99
CA SER A 86 11.83 -10.36 9.10
C SER A 86 13.29 -10.24 8.66
N PRO A 87 13.98 -9.12 8.93
CA PRO A 87 13.52 -7.91 9.61
C PRO A 87 12.56 -7.04 8.78
N ALA A 88 11.95 -6.04 9.43
CA ALA A 88 11.00 -5.09 8.82
C ALA A 88 11.46 -4.53 7.46
N ARG A 89 12.72 -4.10 7.35
CA ARG A 89 13.32 -3.59 6.11
C ARG A 89 13.17 -4.55 4.92
N GLU A 90 13.30 -5.86 5.16
CA GLU A 90 13.18 -6.86 4.10
C GLU A 90 11.72 -7.02 3.67
N ALA A 91 10.78 -6.88 4.61
CA ALA A 91 9.35 -6.89 4.29
C ALA A 91 8.98 -5.70 3.39
N VAL A 92 9.57 -4.52 3.63
CA VAL A 92 9.36 -3.33 2.78
C VAL A 92 9.91 -3.55 1.38
N VAL A 93 11.17 -3.98 1.26
CA VAL A 93 11.82 -4.24 -0.04
C VAL A 93 11.03 -5.28 -0.83
N ALA A 94 10.70 -6.41 -0.20
CA ALA A 94 9.93 -7.47 -0.84
C ALA A 94 8.51 -7.01 -1.22
N ALA A 95 7.88 -6.13 -0.44
CA ALA A 95 6.57 -5.56 -0.78
C ALA A 95 6.64 -4.64 -2.00
N VAL A 96 7.66 -3.77 -2.09
CA VAL A 96 7.90 -2.89 -3.24
C VAL A 96 8.10 -3.71 -4.51
N ASP A 97 8.99 -4.70 -4.43
CA ASP A 97 9.30 -5.59 -5.55
C ASP A 97 8.09 -6.40 -6.02
N ARG A 98 7.32 -6.94 -5.07
CA ARG A 98 6.09 -7.67 -5.38
C ARG A 98 5.04 -6.74 -5.98
N LEU A 99 4.95 -5.50 -5.52
CA LEU A 99 3.99 -4.52 -6.04
C LEU A 99 4.29 -4.19 -7.49
N ARG A 100 5.56 -3.87 -7.81
CA ARG A 100 6.02 -3.61 -9.18
C ARG A 100 5.69 -4.76 -10.11
N ARG A 101 6.12 -5.98 -9.76
CA ARG A 101 5.82 -7.19 -10.54
C ARG A 101 4.33 -7.44 -10.71
N GLN A 102 3.53 -7.21 -9.67
CA GLN A 102 2.09 -7.39 -9.74
C GLN A 102 1.44 -6.39 -10.69
N ILE A 103 1.84 -5.11 -10.65
CA ILE A 103 1.34 -4.09 -11.57
C ILE A 103 1.76 -4.43 -13.00
N ASP A 104 3.04 -4.72 -13.24
CA ASP A 104 3.55 -5.10 -14.55
C ASP A 104 2.79 -6.28 -15.14
N ARG A 105 2.55 -7.33 -14.33
CA ARG A 105 1.80 -8.51 -14.76
C ARG A 105 0.36 -8.16 -15.11
N LEU A 106 -0.32 -7.35 -14.28
CA LEU A 106 -1.71 -6.96 -14.51
C LEU A 106 -1.86 -6.05 -15.74
N THR A 107 -0.89 -5.16 -15.97
CA THR A 107 -0.86 -4.28 -17.14
C THR A 107 -0.58 -5.07 -18.43
N ARG A 108 0.34 -6.06 -18.38
CA ARG A 108 0.64 -6.93 -19.53
C ARG A 108 -0.47 -7.92 -19.85
N ALA A 109 -1.14 -8.46 -18.82
CA ALA A 109 -2.27 -9.36 -18.98
C ALA A 109 -3.58 -8.63 -19.35
N TRP A 110 -3.54 -7.29 -19.46
CA TRP A 110 -4.73 -6.50 -19.73
C TRP A 110 -5.12 -6.62 -21.21
N HIS A 111 -6.16 -7.42 -21.46
CA HIS A 111 -6.92 -7.42 -22.71
C HIS A 111 -8.16 -6.53 -22.53
N PRO A 112 -8.30 -5.40 -23.25
CA PRO A 112 -9.53 -4.62 -23.25
C PRO A 112 -10.64 -5.44 -23.92
N GLY A 113 -11.49 -6.07 -23.12
CA GLY A 113 -12.60 -6.89 -23.63
C GLY A 113 -13.38 -7.67 -22.58
N LEU A 114 -12.78 -8.01 -21.43
CA LEU A 114 -13.52 -8.66 -20.33
C LEU A 114 -14.06 -7.62 -19.33
N GLY A 115 -14.91 -6.74 -19.86
CA GLY A 115 -15.81 -5.95 -19.04
C GLY A 115 -16.77 -6.88 -18.31
N ARG A 116 -16.58 -7.05 -17.00
CA ARG A 116 -17.68 -7.24 -16.04
C ARG A 116 -17.23 -6.79 -14.66
N SER A 117 -17.66 -5.59 -14.33
CA SER A 117 -17.85 -5.16 -12.96
C SER A 117 -18.70 -6.22 -12.23
N ARG A 118 -18.10 -6.89 -11.24
CA ARG A 118 -18.81 -7.44 -10.09
C ARG A 118 -18.44 -6.61 -8.85
N ALA A 119 -18.80 -5.33 -8.90
CA ALA A 119 -19.05 -4.56 -7.70
C ALA A 119 -20.52 -4.72 -7.33
N SER A 120 -20.85 -5.74 -6.55
CA SER A 120 -21.93 -5.72 -5.55
C SER A 120 -21.89 -7.02 -4.74
N GLY A 121 -21.73 -6.88 -3.43
CA GLY A 121 -21.60 -8.02 -2.52
C GLY A 121 -21.25 -7.63 -1.10
N ARG A 122 -22.01 -6.69 -0.54
CA ARG A 122 -22.43 -6.61 0.88
C ARG A 122 -21.64 -7.51 1.85
N TRP A 123 -20.68 -6.96 2.58
CA TRP A 123 -20.21 -7.57 3.83
C TRP A 123 -21.29 -7.39 4.90
N VAL A 124 -22.14 -8.40 5.08
CA VAL A 124 -23.04 -8.46 6.24
C VAL A 124 -22.20 -8.73 7.47
N ARG A 125 -22.22 -7.80 8.43
CA ARG A 125 -21.75 -8.06 9.79
C ARG A 125 -22.56 -9.22 10.35
N ARG A 126 -21.91 -10.25 10.89
CA ARG A 126 -22.54 -11.12 11.88
C ARG A 126 -21.82 -10.90 13.20
N ALA A 127 -22.32 -9.93 13.97
CA ALA A 127 -22.17 -9.97 15.41
C ALA A 127 -23.07 -11.12 15.89
N ARG A 128 -22.49 -12.12 16.57
CA ARG A 128 -23.26 -13.06 17.36
C ARG A 128 -23.12 -12.61 18.81
N VAL A 129 -24.20 -12.05 19.35
CA VAL A 129 -24.43 -11.97 20.78
C VAL A 129 -24.66 -13.41 21.27
N SER A 130 -23.92 -13.82 22.29
CA SER A 130 -24.19 -15.06 23.02
C SER A 130 -25.09 -14.71 24.18
N SER A 131 -26.32 -15.24 24.18
CA SER A 131 -27.24 -15.17 25.30
C SER A 131 -27.44 -16.59 25.85
N HIS A 132 -27.01 -16.77 27.10
CA HIS A 132 -27.57 -17.59 28.17
C HIS A 132 -28.50 -18.76 27.83
N GLY A 133 -28.08 -19.95 28.24
CA GLY A 133 -28.92 -20.96 28.85
C GLY A 133 -28.37 -21.27 30.23
#